data_AF-A0A6G2DX37-F1
#
_entry.id   AF-A0A6G2DX37-F1
#
_cell.length_a   1.000
_cell.length_b   1.000
_cell.length_c   1.000
_cell.angle_alpha   90.00
_cell.angle_beta   90.00
_cell.angle_gamma   90.00
#
_symmetry.space_group_name_H-M   'P 1'
#
loop_
_entity.id
_entity.type
_entity.pdbx_description
1 polymer ?
#
loop_
_entity_poly.entity_id
_entity_poly.type
_entity_poly.pdbx_seq_one_letter_code
_entity_poly.pdbx_strand_id
1 'polypeptide(L)' 'YKEGATFSMKVPAGQLFVLGDNRTTAVDSRAFGTIPIQDTQGKVVTVIRRRGF' A
#
# COMPACT_ATOMS: atom_id res chain seq x y z
N TYR A 1 -8.05 -4.36 12.17
CA TYR A 1 -7.05 -3.29 12.05
C TYR A 1 -7.53 -2.13 12.91
N LYS A 2 -6.77 -1.77 13.96
CA LYS A 2 -7.23 -0.90 15.05
C LYS A 2 -7.11 0.58 14.67
N GLU A 3 -8.06 1.06 13.87
CA GLU A 3 -8.15 2.43 13.32
C GLU A 3 -7.51 2.56 11.93
N GLY A 4 -8.35 2.87 10.94
CA GLY A 4 -7.93 3.18 9.58
C GLY A 4 -7.39 4.62 9.46
N ALA A 5 -6.94 5.00 8.27
CA ALA A 5 -6.43 6.34 8.04
C ALA A 5 -7.55 7.39 8.22
N THR A 6 -7.25 8.46 8.96
CA THR A 6 -8.08 9.66 9.03
C THR A 6 -7.68 10.65 7.93
N PHE A 7 -8.65 11.31 7.31
CA PHE A 7 -8.41 12.21 6.17
C PHE A 7 -8.91 13.62 6.47
N SER A 8 -8.26 14.69 6.00
CA SER A 8 -7.03 14.71 5.19
C SER A 8 -5.76 14.44 6.02
N MET A 9 -4.82 13.66 5.49
CA MET A 9 -3.54 13.40 6.14
C MET A 9 -2.35 13.72 5.25
N LYS A 10 -1.25 14.11 5.90
CA LYS A 10 0.07 14.20 5.26
C LYS A 10 0.86 12.94 5.60
N VAL A 11 1.46 12.32 4.59
CA VAL A 11 2.35 11.16 4.81
C VAL A 11 3.61 11.64 5.55
N PRO A 12 3.93 11.05 6.72
CA PRO A 12 5.14 11.43 7.45
C PRO A 12 6.41 11.10 6.65
N ALA A 13 7.50 11.81 6.94
CA ALA A 13 8.79 11.50 6.35
C ALA A 13 9.21 10.05 6.69
N GLY A 14 9.81 9.34 5.72
CA GLY A 14 10.24 7.96 5.90
C GLY A 14 9.11 6.91 5.90
N GLN A 15 7.86 7.33 5.67
CA GLN A 15 6.72 6.42 5.57
C GLN A 15 6.11 6.40 4.17
N LEU A 16 5.34 5.35 3.89
CA LEU A 16 4.62 5.14 2.64
C LEU A 16 3.13 5.02 2.92
N PHE A 17 2.33 5.57 2.01
CA PHE A 17 0.90 5.31 1.93
C PHE A 17 0.65 4.44 0.70
N VAL A 18 0.28 3.17 0.91
CA VAL A 18 0.11 2.19 -0.17
C VAL A 18 -1.37 1.99 -0.49
N LEU A 19 -1.67 1.82 -1.78
CA LEU A 19 -3.00 1.51 -2.27
C LEU A 19 -2.94 0.24 -3.11
N GLY A 20 -3.85 -0.69 -2.85
CA GLY A 20 -4.05 -1.80 -3.77
C GLY A 20 -4.78 -1.35 -5.03
N ASP A 21 -4.44 -1.95 -6.17
CA ASP A 21 -5.06 -1.60 -7.45
C ASP A 21 -6.56 -1.95 -7.49
N ASN A 22 -6.96 -3.07 -6.90
CA ASN A 22 -8.37 -3.43 -6.73
C ASN A 22 -8.98 -2.68 -5.53
N ARG A 23 -9.30 -1.40 -5.75
CA ARG A 23 -9.64 -0.44 -4.68
C ARG A 23 -10.80 -0.84 -3.79
N THR A 24 -11.79 -1.56 -4.30
CA THR A 24 -13.01 -1.91 -3.55
C THR A 24 -12.78 -3.05 -2.57
N THR A 25 -11.80 -3.91 -2.81
CA THR A 25 -11.54 -5.10 -1.98
C THR A 25 -10.17 -5.13 -1.33
N ALA A 26 -9.24 -4.26 -1.75
CA ALA A 26 -7.90 -4.20 -1.18
C ALA A 26 -7.92 -3.74 0.28
N VAL A 27 -7.18 -4.44 1.12
CA VAL A 27 -6.79 -3.99 2.46
C VAL A 27 -5.44 -3.31 2.35
N ASP A 28 -5.42 -1.98 2.46
CA ASP A 28 -4.25 -1.15 2.25
C ASP A 28 -4.18 0.00 3.28
N SER A 29 -3.38 1.04 3.02
CA SER A 29 -3.18 2.14 3.98
C SER A 29 -4.45 2.87 4.37
N ARG A 30 -5.56 2.74 3.62
CA ARG A 30 -6.87 3.23 4.05
C ARG A 30 -7.38 2.52 5.31
N ALA A 31 -7.06 1.24 5.47
CA ALA A 31 -7.50 0.40 6.59
C ALA A 31 -6.49 0.31 7.75
N PHE A 32 -5.19 0.49 7.49
CA PHE A 32 -4.14 0.34 8.51
C PHE A 32 -3.18 1.54 8.64
N GLY A 33 -3.37 2.61 7.86
CA GLY A 33 -2.50 3.78 7.89
C GLY A 33 -1.21 3.61 7.09
N THR A 34 -0.27 4.54 7.29
CA THR A 34 1.04 4.53 6.62
C THR A 34 2.00 3.52 7.23
N ILE A 35 2.92 2.98 6.43
CA ILE A 35 3.95 2.02 6.87
C ILE A 35 5.37 2.62 6.78
N PRO A 36 6.30 2.25 7.66
CA PRO A 36 7.72 2.61 7.54
C PRO A 36 8.33 2.07 6.23
N ILE A 37 9.19 2.84 5.56
CA ILE A 37 9.83 2.40 4.30
C ILE A 37 10.71 1.15 4.51
N GLN A 38 11.32 1.02 5.69
CA GLN A 38 12.18 -0.10 6.08
C GLN A 38 11.42 -1.43 6.22
N ASP A 39 10.10 -1.38 6.36
CA ASP A 39 9.25 -2.57 6.44
C ASP A 39 8.86 -3.09 5.04
N THR A 40 9.30 -2.41 3.98
CA THR A 40 9.08 -2.86 2.60
C THR A 40 10.17 -3.81 2.13
N GLN A 41 9.79 -4.78 1.31
CA GLN A 41 10.72 -5.75 0.71
C GLN A 41 11.41 -5.20 -0.56
N GLY A 42 10.91 -4.11 -1.14
CA GLY A 42 11.46 -3.48 -2.33
C GLY A 42 10.42 -3.17 -3.40
N LYS A 43 10.90 -2.86 -4.62
CA LYS A 43 10.08 -2.48 -5.78
C LYS A 43 10.00 -3.63 -6.77
N VAL A 44 8.78 -4.05 -7.13
CA VAL A 44 8.58 -4.97 -8.26
C VAL A 44 8.88 -4.22 -9.56
N VAL A 45 9.83 -4.73 -10.34
CA VAL A 45 10.27 -4.09 -11.61
C VAL A 45 9.87 -4.87 -12.87
N THR A 46 9.62 -6.16 -12.76
CA THR A 46 9.27 -7.01 -13.91
C THR A 46 8.35 -8.14 -13.47
N VAL A 47 7.29 -8.37 -14.24
CA VAL A 47 6.39 -9.52 -14.10
C VAL A 47 6.42 -10.28 -15.42
N ILE A 48 6.87 -11.53 -15.40
CA ILE A 48 6.87 -12.41 -16.58
C ILE A 48 5.64 -13.31 -16.50
N ARG A 49 4.66 -13.09 -17.38
CA ARG A 49 3.43 -13.89 -17.47
C ARG A 49 3.41 -14.70 -18.76
N ARG A 50 3.22 -16.02 -18.68
CA ARG A 50 3.34 -16.94 -19.83
C ARG A 50 2.00 -17.28 -20.54
N ARG A 51 0.84 -17.11 -19.89
CA ARG A 51 -0.50 -17.42 -20.43
C ARG A 51 -1.57 -16.58 -19.70
N GLY A 52 -2.74 -16.43 -20.33
CA GLY A 52 -3.99 -15.96 -19.71
C GLY A 52 -4.21 -14.44 -19.74
N PHE A 53 -5.43 -14.07 -20.15
CA PHE A 53 -6.22 -12.95 -19.62
C PHE A 53 -7.19 -13.52 -18.59
#